data_AF-A0ABD0WHC7-F1
#
_entry.id   AF-A0ABD0WHC7-F1
#
_cell.length_a   1.000
_cell.length_b   1.000
_cell.length_c   1.000
_cell.angle_alpha   90.00
_cell.angle_beta   90.00
_cell.angle_gamma   90.00
#
_symmetry.space_group_name_H-M   'P 1'
#
loop_
_entity.id
_entity.type
_entity.pdbx_description
1 polymer ?
#
loop_
_entity_poly.entity_id
_entity_poly.type
_entity_poly.pdbx_seq_one_letter_code
_entity_poly.pdbx_strand_id
1 'polypeptide(L)'
;MASLLGEILFEIDGQGPAPTKDFFHLIVSKTEVIWKSWKISLRSEFKNSSPGENKMTHDDYLNDARMQYQVGLVFGQKILEYTLALCQGIFDYLERMPNNLLLQILSFLELKDVASLAQTTKMFNKLCNSPEFWEQAVRGHCEELTPEIESLASAMGWRRTFFTFFNTKEHQ
;
A
#
# COMPACT_ATOMS: atom_id res chain seq x y z
N MET A 1 15.48 0.90 8.32
CA MET A 1 14.19 0.68 7.63
C MET A 1 13.07 1.62 8.09
N ALA A 2 13.11 2.16 9.33
CA ALA A 2 12.13 3.13 9.84
C ALA A 2 12.01 4.45 9.02
N SER A 3 13.02 4.78 8.20
CA SER A 3 13.02 5.93 7.28
C SER A 3 12.06 5.78 6.10
N LEU A 4 11.64 4.55 5.76
CA LEU A 4 10.73 4.26 4.65
C LEU A 4 9.26 4.48 5.04
N LEU A 5 8.96 4.56 6.33
CA LEU A 5 7.62 4.74 6.82
C LEU A 5 7.22 6.22 6.74
N GLY A 6 6.04 6.53 6.22
CA GLY A 6 5.42 7.84 6.36
C GLY A 6 4.99 8.12 7.81
N GLU A 7 4.69 9.37 8.14
CA GLU A 7 4.19 9.74 9.47
C GLU A 7 2.87 9.02 9.82
N ILE A 8 1.98 8.94 8.84
CA ILE A 8 0.75 8.15 8.88
C ILE A 8 1.03 6.79 8.25
N LEU A 9 0.78 5.73 9.00
CA LEU A 9 0.93 4.35 8.54
C LEU A 9 -0.36 3.84 7.93
N PHE A 10 -1.50 4.12 8.55
CA PHE A 10 -2.80 3.68 8.09
C PHE A 10 -3.88 4.69 8.48
N GLU A 11 -4.88 4.83 7.61
CA GLU A 11 -6.00 5.76 7.79
C GLU A 11 -7.25 5.14 7.17
N ILE A 12 -8.38 5.19 7.88
CA ILE A 12 -9.65 4.68 7.38
C ILE A 12 -10.83 5.44 8.00
N ASP A 13 -11.85 5.63 7.16
CA ASP A 13 -13.14 6.24 7.50
C ASP A 13 -14.27 5.22 7.45
N GLY A 14 -15.24 5.33 8.35
CA GLY A 14 -16.30 4.34 8.47
C GLY A 14 -17.51 4.85 9.23
N GLN A 15 -18.66 4.25 8.96
CA GLN A 15 -19.90 4.49 9.69
C GLN A 15 -20.15 3.33 10.65
N GLY A 16 -20.44 3.64 11.91
CA GLY A 16 -20.81 2.63 12.89
C GLY A 16 -22.13 1.93 12.55
N PRO A 17 -22.38 0.75 13.14
CA PRO A 17 -23.62 0.03 12.89
C PRO A 17 -24.85 0.78 13.41
N ALA A 18 -26.02 0.33 12.96
CA ALA A 18 -27.29 0.79 13.51
C ALA A 18 -27.35 0.47 15.03
N PRO A 19 -27.98 1.32 15.85
CA PRO A 19 -28.85 2.43 15.47
C PRO A 19 -28.15 3.80 15.35
N THR A 20 -26.97 3.97 15.92
CA THR A 20 -26.33 5.30 16.04
C THR A 20 -25.88 5.83 14.69
N LYS A 21 -25.27 4.98 13.86
CA LYS A 21 -24.75 5.37 12.53
C LYS A 21 -23.82 6.60 12.58
N ASP A 22 -23.13 6.77 13.70
CA ASP A 22 -22.10 7.80 13.89
C ASP A 22 -20.93 7.56 12.93
N PHE A 23 -20.23 8.62 12.57
CA PHE A 23 -19.09 8.54 11.68
C PHE A 23 -17.80 8.48 12.49
N PHE A 24 -16.85 7.65 12.05
CA PHE A 24 -15.60 7.39 12.73
C PHE A 24 -14.44 7.45 11.75
N HIS A 25 -13.31 7.90 12.28
CA HIS A 25 -12.07 7.99 11.56
C HIS A 25 -10.95 7.45 12.45
N LEU A 26 -10.18 6.51 11.92
CA LEU A 26 -9.07 5.87 12.61
C LEU A 26 -7.78 6.19 11.87
N ILE A 27 -6.80 6.74 12.60
CA ILE A 27 -5.45 7.01 12.10
C ILE A 27 -4.47 6.22 12.97
N VAL A 28 -3.61 5.43 12.33
CA VAL A 28 -2.44 4.84 12.98
C VAL A 28 -1.21 5.57 12.45
N SER A 29 -0.57 6.35 13.32
CA SER A 29 0.71 7.00 13.03
C SER A 29 1.87 6.12 13.50
N LYS A 30 3.10 6.58 13.28
CA LYS A 30 4.31 5.90 13.79
C LYS A 30 4.36 5.76 15.32
N THR A 31 3.66 6.60 16.06
CA THR A 31 3.81 6.68 17.53
C THR A 31 2.50 6.53 18.29
N GLU A 32 1.40 6.94 17.67
CA GLU A 32 0.09 7.04 18.30
C GLU A 32 -1.02 6.54 17.39
N VAL A 33 -2.10 6.08 18.02
CA VAL A 33 -3.38 5.75 17.41
C VAL A 33 -4.37 6.86 17.76
N ILE A 34 -5.01 7.41 16.73
CA ILE A 34 -5.99 8.50 16.86
C ILE A 34 -7.35 7.98 16.41
N TRP A 35 -8.30 8.01 17.33
CA TRP A 35 -9.70 7.71 17.08
C TRP A 35 -10.53 8.98 17.13
N LYS A 36 -11.18 9.32 16.02
CA LYS A 36 -12.11 10.45 15.95
C LYS A 36 -13.52 9.96 15.69
N SER A 37 -14.49 10.62 16.31
CA SER A 37 -15.90 10.28 16.21
C SER A 37 -16.77 11.53 16.02
N TRP A 38 -17.70 11.46 15.08
CA TRP A 38 -18.71 12.49 14.82
C TRP A 38 -20.08 11.90 15.08
N LYS A 39 -20.80 12.53 16.02
CA LYS A 39 -22.17 12.13 16.32
C LYS A 39 -23.11 12.61 15.22
N ILE A 40 -23.79 11.68 14.55
CA ILE A 40 -24.72 11.98 13.48
C ILE A 40 -26.15 11.92 14.03
N SER A 41 -26.74 13.08 14.31
CA SER A 41 -28.08 13.16 14.88
C SER A 41 -28.92 14.28 14.25
N LEU A 42 -30.21 14.01 14.08
CA LEU A 42 -31.21 15.01 13.68
C LEU A 42 -31.65 15.91 14.84
N ARG A 43 -31.27 15.58 16.08
CA ARG A 43 -31.66 16.34 17.26
C ARG A 43 -30.88 17.65 17.33
N SER A 44 -31.59 18.76 17.52
CA SER A 44 -31.02 20.11 17.52
C SER A 44 -29.91 20.29 18.57
N GLU A 45 -29.97 19.54 19.67
CA GLU A 45 -28.98 19.53 20.75
C GLU A 45 -27.58 19.04 20.31
N PHE A 46 -27.48 18.25 19.23
CA PHE A 46 -26.21 17.73 18.71
C PHE A 46 -25.74 18.41 17.41
N LYS A 47 -26.49 19.39 16.90
CA LYS A 47 -26.27 19.97 15.56
C LYS A 47 -24.92 20.70 15.39
N ASN A 48 -24.33 21.14 16.51
CA ASN A 48 -23.02 21.81 16.57
C ASN A 48 -22.03 21.08 17.51
N SER A 49 -22.26 19.79 17.80
CA SER A 49 -21.32 19.03 18.63
C SER A 49 -19.97 18.90 17.93
N SER A 50 -18.91 19.28 18.63
CA SER A 50 -17.55 19.08 18.14
C SER A 50 -17.23 17.58 18.07
N PRO A 51 -16.34 17.17 17.16
CA PRO A 51 -15.89 15.78 17.07
C PRO A 51 -15.21 15.36 18.37
N GLY A 52 -15.45 14.14 18.81
CA GLY A 52 -14.65 13.51 19.85
C GLY A 52 -13.33 13.06 19.25
N GLU A 53 -12.22 13.27 19.98
CA GLU A 53 -10.89 12.78 19.62
C GLU A 53 -10.31 12.05 20.82
N ASN A 54 -9.82 10.83 20.59
CA ASN A 54 -9.06 10.06 21.56
C ASN A 54 -7.71 9.69 20.94
N LYS A 55 -6.63 10.10 21.59
CA LYS A 55 -5.24 9.82 21.19
C LYS A 55 -4.62 8.91 22.22
N MET A 56 -3.96 7.86 21.77
CA MET A 56 -3.33 6.88 22.64
C MET A 56 -2.03 6.38 22.03
N THR A 57 -1.10 5.95 22.87
CA THR A 57 0.13 5.30 22.39
C THR A 57 -0.19 3.92 21.81
N HIS A 58 0.75 3.34 21.07
CA HIS A 58 0.60 1.96 20.59
C HIS A 58 0.41 0.98 21.75
N ASP A 59 1.18 1.12 22.84
CA ASP A 59 1.05 0.26 24.02
C ASP A 59 -0.31 0.40 24.70
N ASP A 60 -0.83 1.63 24.83
CA ASP A 60 -2.16 1.86 25.39
C ASP A 60 -3.24 1.21 24.52
N TYR A 61 -3.14 1.35 23.20
CA TYR A 61 -4.08 0.73 22.26
C TYR A 61 -4.04 -0.80 22.34
N LEU A 62 -2.85 -1.39 22.45
CA LEU A 62 -2.69 -2.85 22.58
C LEU A 62 -3.29 -3.40 23.88
N ASN A 63 -3.39 -2.58 24.92
CA ASN A 63 -3.98 -2.96 26.21
C ASN A 63 -5.46 -2.54 26.36
N ASP A 64 -5.98 -1.68 25.49
CA ASP A 64 -7.38 -1.23 25.52
C ASP A 64 -8.31 -2.16 24.72
N ALA A 65 -8.80 -3.21 25.37
CA ALA A 65 -9.76 -4.15 24.79
C ALA A 65 -11.09 -3.48 24.35
N ARG A 66 -11.47 -2.36 24.97
CA ARG A 66 -12.70 -1.64 24.62
C ARG A 66 -12.52 -0.90 23.30
N MET A 67 -11.40 -0.22 23.12
CA MET A 67 -11.08 0.45 21.86
C MET A 67 -10.92 -0.57 20.72
N GLN A 68 -10.23 -1.68 20.97
CA GLN A 68 -10.10 -2.78 20.00
C GLN A 68 -11.46 -3.32 19.56
N TYR A 69 -12.36 -3.56 20.51
CA TYR A 69 -13.73 -3.97 20.21
C TYR A 69 -14.45 -2.94 19.33
N GLN A 70 -14.32 -1.64 19.60
CA GLN A 70 -14.94 -0.60 18.78
C GLN A 70 -14.37 -0.56 17.35
N VAL A 71 -13.04 -0.67 17.20
CA VAL A 71 -12.40 -0.74 15.87
C VAL A 71 -12.92 -1.95 15.09
N GLY A 72 -12.96 -3.13 15.72
CA GLY A 72 -13.47 -4.35 15.08
C GLY A 72 -14.96 -4.25 14.72
N LEU A 73 -15.76 -3.57 15.54
CA LEU A 73 -17.18 -3.38 15.30
C LEU A 73 -17.49 -2.38 14.18
N VAL A 74 -16.68 -1.32 14.03
CA VAL A 74 -16.88 -0.29 12.99
C VAL A 74 -16.22 -0.69 11.66
N PHE A 75 -14.99 -1.16 11.70
CA PHE A 75 -14.17 -1.40 10.50
C PHE A 75 -14.01 -2.88 10.14
N GLY A 76 -14.45 -3.78 11.02
CA GLY A 76 -14.36 -5.22 10.82
C GLY A 76 -13.07 -5.82 11.39
N GLN A 77 -13.11 -7.13 11.60
CA GLN A 77 -12.06 -7.89 12.27
C GLN A 77 -10.70 -7.81 11.55
N LYS A 78 -10.70 -7.81 10.20
CA LYS A 78 -9.46 -7.73 9.41
C LYS A 78 -8.71 -6.41 9.63
N ILE A 79 -9.44 -5.31 9.79
CA ILE A 79 -8.83 -4.00 10.03
C ILE A 79 -8.28 -3.95 11.46
N LEU A 80 -9.01 -4.49 12.44
CA LEU A 80 -8.50 -4.61 13.80
C LEU A 80 -7.19 -5.41 13.86
N GLU A 81 -7.15 -6.58 13.23
CA GLU A 81 -5.93 -7.41 13.18
C GLU A 81 -4.76 -6.67 12.52
N TYR A 82 -5.04 -5.95 11.43
CA TYR A 82 -4.04 -5.14 10.74
C TYR A 82 -3.53 -3.99 11.61
N THR A 83 -4.41 -3.24 12.29
CA THR A 83 -4.01 -2.11 13.15
C THR A 83 -3.25 -2.58 14.39
N LEU A 84 -3.60 -3.74 14.95
CA LEU A 84 -2.84 -4.38 16.03
C LEU A 84 -1.43 -4.79 15.56
N ALA A 85 -1.31 -5.41 14.39
CA ALA A 85 -0.02 -5.78 13.81
C ALA A 85 0.88 -4.55 13.61
N LEU A 86 0.32 -3.46 13.10
CA LEU A 86 1.05 -2.18 12.95
C LEU A 86 1.55 -1.66 14.31
N CYS A 87 0.72 -1.68 15.36
CA CYS A 87 1.11 -1.22 16.70
C CYS A 87 2.14 -2.15 17.37
N GLN A 88 2.22 -3.42 16.96
CA GLN A 88 3.26 -4.37 17.39
C GLN A 88 4.59 -4.22 16.60
N GLY A 89 4.65 -3.29 15.65
CA GLY A 89 5.84 -3.06 14.82
C GLY A 89 5.93 -3.96 13.58
N ILE A 90 4.85 -4.67 13.22
CA ILE A 90 4.77 -5.48 12.01
C ILE A 90 4.28 -4.59 10.87
N PHE A 91 5.20 -4.14 10.03
CA PHE A 91 4.91 -3.23 8.92
C PHE A 91 5.04 -3.90 7.55
N ASP A 92 4.18 -3.49 6.63
CA ASP A 92 4.19 -3.78 5.21
C ASP A 92 5.24 -2.93 4.46
N TYR A 93 6.52 -3.12 4.80
CA TYR A 93 7.64 -2.36 4.21
C TYR A 93 7.68 -2.45 2.69
N LEU A 94 7.29 -3.60 2.13
CA LEU A 94 7.33 -3.85 0.69
C LEU A 94 6.45 -2.87 -0.10
N GLU A 95 5.26 -2.53 0.41
CA GLU A 95 4.36 -1.60 -0.28
C GLU A 95 4.76 -0.12 -0.08
N ARG A 96 5.63 0.15 0.89
CA ARG A 96 6.06 1.51 1.28
C ARG A 96 7.43 1.89 0.74
N MET A 97 8.13 0.95 0.09
CA MET A 97 9.43 1.22 -0.49
C MET A 97 9.33 2.13 -1.73
N PRO A 98 10.30 3.03 -1.93
CA PRO A 98 10.46 3.78 -3.17
C PRO A 98 10.53 2.87 -4.41
N ASN A 99 9.90 3.31 -5.50
CA ASN A 99 9.82 2.53 -6.74
C ASN A 99 11.19 2.11 -7.28
N ASN A 100 12.24 2.92 -7.13
CA ASN A 100 13.59 2.56 -7.60
C ASN A 100 14.16 1.33 -6.87
N LEU A 101 13.93 1.19 -5.57
CA LEU A 101 14.35 0.02 -4.82
C LEU A 101 13.49 -1.20 -5.20
N LEU A 102 12.19 -0.99 -5.41
CA LEU A 102 11.30 -2.06 -5.87
C LEU A 102 11.70 -2.56 -7.26
N LEU A 103 12.00 -1.67 -8.21
CA LEU A 103 12.50 -2.02 -9.54
C LEU A 103 13.81 -2.81 -9.47
N GLN A 104 14.72 -2.42 -8.57
CA GLN A 104 15.94 -3.17 -8.31
C GLN A 104 15.63 -4.59 -7.78
N ILE A 105 14.71 -4.75 -6.84
CA ILE A 105 14.28 -6.07 -6.36
C ILE A 105 13.67 -6.89 -7.50
N LEU A 106 12.78 -6.29 -8.30
CA LEU A 106 12.14 -6.94 -9.44
C LEU A 106 13.14 -7.42 -10.48
N SER A 107 14.28 -6.74 -10.65
CA SER A 107 15.32 -7.14 -11.61
C SER A 107 16.03 -8.46 -11.27
N PHE A 108 15.90 -8.92 -10.01
CA PHE A 108 16.43 -10.23 -9.59
C PHE A 108 15.40 -11.35 -9.69
N LEU A 109 14.15 -11.07 -10.07
CA LEU A 109 13.09 -12.05 -10.19
C LEU A 109 12.94 -12.54 -11.63
N GLU A 110 12.55 -13.81 -11.78
CA GLU A 110 12.14 -14.35 -13.08
C GLU A 110 10.84 -13.69 -13.55
N LEU A 111 10.64 -13.61 -14.87
CA LEU A 111 9.43 -13.00 -15.46
C LEU A 111 8.13 -13.67 -14.99
N LYS A 112 8.17 -14.97 -14.69
CA LYS A 112 7.03 -15.71 -14.13
C LYS A 112 6.65 -15.23 -12.73
N ASP A 113 7.64 -14.95 -11.90
CA ASP A 113 7.44 -14.45 -10.54
C ASP A 113 6.98 -12.99 -10.57
N VAL A 114 7.55 -12.19 -11.47
CA VAL A 114 7.08 -10.82 -11.74
C VAL A 114 5.61 -10.82 -12.19
N ALA A 115 5.21 -11.73 -13.07
CA ALA A 115 3.82 -11.86 -13.50
C ALA A 115 2.88 -12.26 -12.35
N SER A 116 3.36 -13.06 -11.42
CA SER A 116 2.61 -13.45 -10.21
C SER A 116 2.49 -12.28 -9.24
N LEU A 117 3.58 -11.54 -9.03
CA LEU A 117 3.63 -10.35 -8.18
C LEU A 117 2.72 -9.24 -8.71
N ALA A 118 2.66 -9.05 -10.03
CA ALA A 118 1.77 -8.08 -10.70
C ALA A 118 0.27 -8.34 -10.46
N GLN A 119 -0.10 -9.52 -9.96
CA GLN A 119 -1.49 -9.89 -9.66
C GLN A 119 -1.85 -9.71 -8.18
N THR A 120 -0.90 -9.33 -7.33
CA THR A 120 -1.13 -9.19 -5.89
C THR A 120 -1.82 -7.86 -5.54
N THR A 121 -1.28 -6.73 -6.01
CA THR A 121 -1.81 -5.40 -5.70
C THR A 121 -1.83 -4.50 -6.93
N LYS A 122 -2.65 -3.44 -6.89
CA LYS A 122 -2.70 -2.41 -7.95
C LYS A 122 -1.36 -1.69 -8.11
N MET A 123 -0.61 -1.52 -7.01
CA MET A 123 0.70 -0.89 -7.03
C MET A 123 1.70 -1.77 -7.82
N PHE A 124 1.81 -3.04 -7.46
CA PHE A 124 2.70 -3.97 -8.16
C PHE A 124 2.27 -4.19 -9.60
N ASN A 125 0.96 -4.22 -9.88
CA ASN A 125 0.47 -4.28 -11.25
C ASN A 125 0.98 -3.11 -12.10
N LYS A 126 0.90 -1.87 -11.59
CA LYS A 126 1.42 -0.70 -12.30
C LYS A 126 2.93 -0.76 -12.45
N LEU A 127 3.65 -1.13 -11.39
CA LEU A 127 5.11 -1.18 -11.37
C LEU A 127 5.67 -2.22 -12.34
N CYS A 128 5.14 -3.44 -12.35
CA CYS A 128 5.59 -4.52 -13.24
C CYS A 128 5.23 -4.28 -14.72
N ASN A 129 4.25 -3.40 -14.99
CA ASN A 129 3.86 -2.98 -16.33
C ASN A 129 4.47 -1.63 -16.75
N SER A 130 5.34 -1.05 -15.93
CA SER A 130 5.97 0.24 -16.17
C SER A 130 7.07 0.17 -17.24
N PRO A 131 7.25 1.20 -18.08
CA PRO A 131 8.32 1.21 -19.07
C PRO A 131 9.70 1.08 -18.42
N GLU A 132 9.90 1.63 -17.22
CA GLU A 132 11.17 1.62 -16.48
C GLU A 132 11.59 0.18 -16.13
N PHE A 133 10.65 -0.66 -15.71
CA PHE A 133 10.93 -2.08 -15.45
C PHE A 133 11.38 -2.80 -16.73
N TRP A 134 10.64 -2.63 -17.81
CA TRP A 134 10.92 -3.32 -19.08
C TRP A 134 12.20 -2.81 -19.75
N GLU A 135 12.50 -1.53 -19.59
CA GLU A 135 13.78 -0.95 -19.98
C GLU A 135 14.92 -1.65 -19.23
N GLN A 136 14.86 -1.73 -17.90
CA GLN A 136 15.88 -2.39 -17.09
C GLN A 136 16.02 -3.88 -17.45
N ALA A 137 14.92 -4.57 -17.74
CA ALA A 137 14.95 -5.96 -18.20
C ALA A 137 15.69 -6.10 -19.54
N VAL A 138 15.43 -5.21 -20.52
CA VAL A 138 16.17 -5.19 -21.79
C VAL A 138 17.66 -4.88 -21.57
N ARG A 139 17.98 -3.89 -20.73
CA ARG A 139 19.38 -3.56 -20.39
C ARG A 139 20.11 -4.73 -19.74
N GLY A 140 19.44 -5.51 -18.90
CA GLY A 140 20.02 -6.70 -18.27
C GLY A 140 20.37 -7.83 -19.24
N HIS A 141 19.71 -7.89 -20.41
CA HIS A 141 19.95 -8.92 -21.44
C HIS A 141 20.82 -8.42 -22.60
N CYS A 142 21.24 -7.15 -22.57
CA CYS A 142 22.00 -6.51 -23.64
C CYS A 142 23.26 -5.86 -23.06
N GLU A 143 24.45 -6.37 -23.43
CA GLU A 143 25.72 -5.81 -22.97
C GLU A 143 25.94 -4.37 -23.45
N GLU A 144 25.35 -3.98 -24.60
CA GLU A 144 25.48 -2.65 -25.18
C GLU A 144 24.16 -2.20 -25.86
N LEU A 145 23.46 -1.23 -25.27
CA LEU A 145 22.26 -0.64 -25.87
C LEU A 145 22.64 0.19 -27.07
N THR A 146 22.38 -0.34 -28.28
CA THR A 146 22.51 0.46 -29.48
C THR A 146 21.40 1.52 -29.55
N PRO A 147 21.70 2.72 -30.07
CA PRO A 147 20.71 3.81 -30.21
C PRO A 147 19.52 3.40 -31.10
N GLU A 148 19.70 2.41 -31.97
CA GLU A 148 18.62 1.81 -32.77
C GLU A 148 17.60 1.08 -31.89
N ILE A 149 18.04 0.28 -30.91
CA ILE A 149 17.15 -0.43 -29.98
C ILE A 149 16.39 0.57 -29.10
N GLU A 150 17.06 1.64 -28.65
CA GLU A 150 16.42 2.68 -27.83
C GLU A 150 15.38 3.48 -28.61
N SER A 151 15.68 3.86 -29.85
CA SER A 151 14.70 4.54 -30.73
C SER A 151 13.52 3.64 -31.07
N LEU A 152 13.76 2.35 -31.31
CA LEU A 152 12.74 1.36 -31.56
C LEU A 152 11.86 1.15 -30.31
N ALA A 153 12.46 0.97 -29.14
CA ALA A 153 11.75 0.79 -27.87
C ALA A 153 10.93 2.01 -27.49
N SER A 154 11.43 3.22 -27.78
CA SER A 154 10.70 4.46 -27.60
C SER A 154 9.46 4.55 -28.51
N ALA A 155 9.54 4.01 -29.74
CA ALA A 155 8.44 4.02 -30.70
C ALA A 155 7.40 2.90 -30.46
N MET A 156 7.85 1.69 -30.12
CA MET A 156 6.98 0.51 -29.98
C MET A 156 6.62 0.14 -28.54
N GLY A 157 7.35 0.67 -27.56
CA GLY A 157 7.26 0.36 -26.14
C GLY A 157 8.21 -0.75 -25.69
N TRP A 158 8.96 -0.48 -24.61
CA TRP A 158 9.97 -1.38 -24.02
C TRP A 158 9.50 -2.82 -23.81
N ARG A 159 8.30 -3.01 -23.28
CA ARG A 159 7.72 -4.35 -23.07
C ARG A 159 7.60 -5.14 -24.37
N ARG A 160 7.13 -4.51 -25.44
CA ARG A 160 6.95 -5.18 -26.73
C ARG A 160 8.31 -5.56 -27.31
N THR A 161 9.28 -4.64 -27.25
CA THR A 161 10.67 -4.88 -27.67
C THR A 161 11.28 -6.08 -26.95
N PHE A 162 11.07 -6.21 -25.63
CA PHE A 162 11.55 -7.35 -24.86
C PHE A 162 11.01 -8.68 -25.41
N PHE A 163 9.69 -8.80 -25.57
CA PHE A 163 9.08 -10.04 -26.03
C PHE A 163 9.41 -10.39 -27.49
N THR A 164 9.62 -9.39 -28.35
CA THR A 164 9.92 -9.63 -29.77
C THR A 164 11.38 -10.05 -30.01
N PHE A 165 12.32 -9.52 -29.23
CA PHE A 165 13.75 -9.67 -29.53
C PHE A 165 14.56 -10.46 -28.49
N PHE A 166 14.11 -10.52 -27.24
CA PHE A 166 14.90 -11.07 -26.13
C PHE A 166 14.28 -12.33 -25.51
N ASN A 167 12.96 -12.35 -25.31
CA ASN A 167 12.28 -13.51 -24.70
C ASN A 167 12.30 -14.78 -25.56
N THR A 168 12.58 -14.66 -26.87
CA THR A 168 12.67 -15.79 -27.80
C THR A 168 13.97 -16.59 -27.66
N LYS A 169 14.98 -16.07 -26.94
CA LYS A 169 16.28 -16.74 -26.78
C LYS A 169 16.35 -17.72 -25.60
N GLU A 170 15.40 -17.72 -24.68
CA GLU A 170 15.39 -18.66 -23.53
C GLU A 170 14.81 -20.05 -23.84
N HIS A 171 14.36 -20.29 -25.08
CA HIS A 171 13.77 -21.57 -25.51
C HIS A 171 14.56 -22.28 -26.63
N GLN A 172 15.84 -21.96 -26.80
CA GLN A 172 16.79 -22.71 -27.63
C GLN A 172 17.97 -23.18 -26.78
#